data_AF-L2GN31-F1
#
_entry.id   AF-L2GN31-F1
#
_cell.length_a   1.000
_cell.length_b   1.000
_cell.length_c   1.000
_cell.angle_alpha   90.00
_cell.angle_beta   90.00
_cell.angle_gamma   90.00
#
_symmetry.space_group_name_H-M   'P 1'
#
loop_
_entity.id
_entity.type
_entity.pdbx_description
1 polymer ?
#
loop_
_entity_poly.entity_id
_entity_poly.type
_entity_poly.pdbx_seq_one_letter_code
_entity_poly.pdbx_strand_id
1 'polypeptide(L)'
;MPQMEFSLMNILCYINTVKALLASGSLKNKDVIDQFTKLLADKGIDFDPEFYMLEIRAGKITSIQNAEGLDKLYCENVRADKDYFICSGLRNVYEKEELLNNTYLFVLNIKKAKFRDLESEGMICCAEGDRIEALRVDVEEGSKIELEDHLTIFDNIEYGKVDLSKNAFRNVLSKFMIVDHCLVFKNTKVKVGGKHILTKTAEGIVR
;
A
#
# COMPACT_ATOMS: atom_id res chain seq x y z
N MET A 1 -28.95 -22.84 19.66
CA MET A 1 -27.75 -22.75 18.81
C MET A 1 -26.61 -22.34 19.71
N PRO A 2 -25.48 -23.08 19.78
CA PRO A 2 -24.41 -22.72 20.70
C PRO A 2 -23.82 -21.38 20.24
N GLN A 3 -23.90 -20.37 21.11
CA GLN A 3 -23.11 -19.16 20.95
C GLN A 3 -21.66 -19.60 20.90
N MET A 4 -21.01 -19.43 19.76
CA MET A 4 -19.61 -19.74 19.58
C MET A 4 -18.82 -18.96 20.64
N GLU A 5 -18.39 -19.64 21.71
CA GLU A 5 -17.53 -19.03 22.72
C GLU A 5 -16.28 -18.51 22.02
N PHE A 6 -16.15 -17.19 22.01
CA PHE A 6 -15.08 -16.52 21.32
C PHE A 6 -13.82 -16.60 22.17
N SER A 7 -13.12 -17.74 22.07
CA SER A 7 -11.91 -18.00 22.85
C SER A 7 -10.70 -17.23 22.29
N LEU A 8 -9.71 -16.96 23.14
CA LEU A 8 -8.40 -16.47 22.71
C LEU A 8 -7.77 -17.35 21.62
N MET A 9 -8.05 -18.67 21.66
CA MET A 9 -7.57 -19.62 20.66
C MET A 9 -8.17 -19.33 19.28
N ASN A 10 -9.46 -18.99 19.19
CA ASN A 10 -10.10 -18.64 17.92
C ASN A 10 -9.48 -17.37 17.31
N ILE A 11 -9.19 -16.37 18.14
CA ILE A 11 -8.54 -15.12 17.72
C ILE A 11 -7.13 -15.41 17.21
N LEU A 12 -6.35 -16.19 17.96
CA LEU A 12 -4.99 -16.56 17.58
C LEU A 12 -4.96 -17.33 16.26
N CYS A 13 -5.86 -18.31 16.10
CA CYS A 13 -6.01 -19.07 14.85
C CYS A 13 -6.37 -18.15 13.68
N TYR A 14 -7.28 -17.21 13.88
CA TYR A 14 -7.66 -16.24 12.85
C TYR A 14 -6.47 -15.34 12.45
N ILE A 15 -5.81 -14.72 13.43
CA ILE A 15 -4.63 -13.87 13.20
C ILE A 15 -3.54 -14.65 12.46
N ASN A 16 -3.25 -15.89 12.86
CA ASN A 16 -2.25 -16.73 12.19
C ASN A 16 -2.66 -17.11 10.76
N THR A 17 -3.96 -17.30 10.52
CA THR A 17 -4.49 -17.55 9.18
C THR A 17 -4.29 -16.33 8.28
N VAL A 18 -4.62 -15.13 8.78
CA VAL A 18 -4.39 -13.88 8.05
C VAL A 18 -2.89 -13.67 7.80
N LYS A 19 -2.02 -13.91 8.80
CA LYS A 19 -0.55 -13.86 8.62
C LYS A 19 -0.08 -14.77 7.48
N ALA A 20 -0.54 -16.01 7.45
CA ALA A 20 -0.16 -16.97 6.41
C ALA A 20 -0.65 -16.54 5.01
N LEU A 21 -1.80 -15.89 4.92
CA LEU A 21 -2.33 -15.34 3.67
C LEU A 21 -1.54 -14.14 3.17
N LEU A 22 -1.18 -13.21 4.07
CA LEU A 22 -0.32 -12.08 3.75
C LEU A 22 1.08 -12.53 3.32
N ALA A 23 1.68 -13.49 4.04
CA ALA A 23 2.98 -14.06 3.72
C ALA A 23 2.99 -14.85 2.40
N SER A 24 1.86 -15.40 1.98
CA SER A 24 1.72 -16.09 0.69
C SER A 24 1.23 -15.20 -0.44
N GLY A 25 0.90 -13.93 -0.17
CA GLY A 25 0.30 -13.02 -1.17
C GLY A 25 -1.00 -13.59 -1.75
N SER A 26 -1.90 -14.10 -0.89
CA SER A 26 -3.10 -14.84 -1.27
C SER A 26 -4.36 -14.24 -0.63
N LEU A 27 -5.42 -14.09 -1.43
CA LEU A 27 -6.75 -13.61 -1.00
C LEU A 27 -7.79 -14.74 -0.91
N LYS A 28 -7.36 -16.00 -0.73
CA LYS A 28 -8.27 -17.15 -0.61
C LYS A 28 -9.16 -17.03 0.64
N ASN A 29 -10.36 -17.60 0.58
CA ASN A 29 -11.34 -17.65 1.68
C ASN A 29 -11.79 -16.27 2.18
N LYS A 30 -11.80 -15.26 1.31
CA LYS A 30 -12.14 -13.88 1.66
C LYS A 30 -13.47 -13.76 2.42
N ASP A 31 -14.53 -14.42 1.98
CA ASP A 31 -15.84 -14.31 2.64
C ASP A 31 -15.80 -14.74 4.10
N VAL A 32 -15.04 -15.79 4.40
CA VAL A 32 -14.84 -16.27 5.78
C VAL A 32 -14.00 -15.26 6.56
N ILE A 33 -12.95 -14.72 5.95
CA ILE A 33 -12.07 -13.73 6.59
C ILE A 33 -12.88 -12.49 6.97
N ASP A 34 -13.67 -11.96 6.04
CA ASP A 34 -14.49 -10.75 6.22
C ASP A 34 -15.54 -10.96 7.33
N GLN A 35 -16.16 -12.15 7.40
CA GLN A 35 -17.11 -12.50 8.47
C GLN A 35 -16.43 -12.51 9.85
N PHE A 36 -15.23 -13.09 9.95
CA PHE A 36 -14.47 -13.11 11.21
C PHE A 36 -13.91 -11.73 11.57
N THR A 37 -13.47 -10.92 10.60
CA THR A 37 -13.05 -9.52 10.82
C THR A 37 -14.18 -8.73 11.45
N LYS A 38 -15.39 -8.82 10.88
CA LYS A 38 -16.56 -8.12 11.40
C LYS A 38 -16.88 -8.53 12.84
N LEU A 39 -16.83 -9.83 13.13
CA LEU A 39 -17.06 -10.35 14.48
C LEU A 39 -16.01 -9.85 15.50
N LEU A 40 -14.76 -9.64 15.06
CA LEU A 40 -13.68 -9.08 15.89
C LEU A 40 -13.86 -7.58 16.14
N ALA A 41 -14.25 -6.83 15.12
CA ALA A 41 -14.56 -5.41 15.23
C ALA A 41 -15.70 -5.16 16.24
N ASP A 42 -16.78 -5.96 16.20
CA ASP A 42 -17.89 -5.92 17.17
C ASP A 42 -17.42 -6.18 18.63
N LYS A 43 -16.23 -6.73 18.81
CA LYS A 43 -15.59 -7.00 20.11
C LYS A 43 -14.46 -6.02 20.46
N GLY A 44 -14.31 -4.94 19.68
CA GLY A 44 -13.29 -3.90 19.91
C GLY A 44 -11.89 -4.28 19.42
N ILE A 45 -11.75 -5.32 18.60
CA ILE A 45 -10.49 -5.70 17.95
C ILE A 45 -10.62 -5.32 16.48
N ASP A 46 -10.42 -4.03 16.18
CA ASP A 46 -10.63 -3.50 14.84
C ASP A 46 -9.34 -3.48 14.02
N PHE A 47 -9.37 -4.12 12.85
CA PHE A 47 -8.31 -4.13 11.84
C PHE A 47 -8.89 -4.60 10.52
N ASP A 48 -8.25 -4.22 9.40
CA ASP A 48 -8.70 -4.63 8.07
C ASP A 48 -7.66 -5.52 7.38
N PRO A 49 -7.88 -6.83 7.23
CA PRO A 49 -6.93 -7.72 6.56
C PRO A 49 -6.61 -7.33 5.12
N GLU A 50 -7.54 -6.70 4.40
CA GLU A 50 -7.31 -6.29 3.01
C GLU A 50 -6.34 -5.12 2.92
N PHE A 51 -6.34 -4.22 3.89
CA PHE A 51 -5.42 -3.08 3.95
C PHE A 51 -3.97 -3.54 3.93
N TYR A 52 -3.66 -4.61 4.68
CA TYR A 52 -2.31 -5.16 4.76
C TYR A 52 -1.86 -5.95 3.53
N MET A 53 -2.75 -6.25 2.57
CA MET A 53 -2.36 -7.05 1.38
C MET A 53 -1.35 -6.32 0.48
N LEU A 54 -1.37 -4.99 0.49
CA LEU A 54 -0.39 -4.17 -0.20
C LEU A 54 0.57 -3.59 0.83
N GLU A 55 1.85 -3.92 0.68
CA GLU A 55 2.89 -3.38 1.55
C GLU A 55 3.28 -1.99 1.07
N ILE A 56 2.58 -0.98 1.59
CA ILE A 56 2.82 0.43 1.27
C ILE A 56 3.73 1.05 2.32
N ARG A 57 4.86 1.61 1.86
CA ARG A 57 5.87 2.24 2.71
C ARG A 57 6.31 3.61 2.17
N ALA A 58 6.79 4.45 3.07
CA ALA A 58 7.51 5.67 2.73
C ALA A 58 8.91 5.30 2.15
N GLY A 59 9.25 5.83 0.98
CA GLY A 59 10.55 5.62 0.34
C GLY A 59 11.09 6.93 -0.23
N LYS A 60 12.40 7.16 -0.09
CA LYS A 60 13.07 8.33 -0.62
C LYS A 60 13.66 8.05 -1.99
N ILE A 61 13.38 8.91 -2.97
CA ILE A 61 14.01 8.85 -4.29
C ILE A 61 15.44 9.39 -4.17
N THR A 62 16.43 8.51 -4.23
CA THR A 62 17.85 8.84 -4.06
C THR A 62 18.54 9.18 -5.38
N SER A 63 18.05 8.64 -6.49
CA SER A 63 18.44 9.07 -7.83
C SER A 63 17.31 8.85 -8.82
N ILE A 64 17.25 9.66 -9.87
CA ILE A 64 16.24 9.57 -10.93
C ILE A 64 16.85 9.82 -12.31
N GLN A 65 16.52 8.98 -13.27
CA GLN A 65 17.02 9.06 -14.65
C GLN A 65 15.89 8.84 -15.66
N ASN A 66 16.08 9.29 -16.90
CA ASN A 66 15.14 8.95 -17.98
C ASN A 66 15.35 7.48 -18.35
N ALA A 67 14.26 6.73 -18.53
CA ALA A 67 14.35 5.38 -19.07
C ALA A 67 14.71 5.44 -20.57
N GLU A 68 15.81 4.79 -20.96
CA GLU A 68 16.30 4.82 -22.33
C GLU A 68 15.29 4.15 -23.29
N GLY A 69 14.87 4.89 -24.31
CA GLY A 69 13.88 4.45 -25.30
C GLY A 69 12.45 4.29 -24.76
N LEU A 70 12.16 4.69 -23.52
CA LEU A 70 10.83 4.64 -22.90
C LEU A 70 10.43 6.06 -22.46
N ASP A 71 9.90 6.83 -23.41
CA ASP A 71 9.75 8.29 -23.27
C ASP A 71 8.88 8.77 -22.11
N LYS A 72 8.02 7.91 -21.57
CA LYS A 72 7.12 8.23 -20.46
C LYS A 72 7.64 7.81 -19.09
N LEU A 73 8.74 7.05 -19.04
CA LEU A 73 9.22 6.43 -17.81
C LEU A 73 10.45 7.13 -17.25
N TYR A 74 10.46 7.23 -15.93
CA TYR A 74 11.65 7.44 -15.14
C TYR A 74 12.14 6.12 -14.55
N CYS A 75 13.43 6.08 -14.21
CA CYS A 75 14.06 5.04 -13.42
C CYS A 75 14.52 5.65 -12.09
N GLU A 76 13.94 5.19 -10.99
CA GLU A 76 14.23 5.66 -9.64
C GLU A 76 14.98 4.60 -8.81
N ASN A 77 16.02 5.04 -8.10
CA ASN A 77 16.52 4.28 -6.95
C ASN A 77 15.84 4.81 -5.70
N VAL A 78 15.10 3.94 -5.01
CA VAL A 78 14.28 4.30 -3.86
C VAL A 78 14.79 3.61 -2.61
N ARG A 79 15.09 4.39 -1.56
CA ARG A 79 15.47 3.86 -0.26
C ARG A 79 14.26 3.82 0.68
N ALA A 80 13.92 2.64 1.16
CA ALA A 80 12.87 2.41 2.16
C ALA A 80 13.45 1.52 3.29
N ASP A 81 12.88 0.34 3.54
CA ASP A 81 13.47 -0.69 4.40
C ASP A 81 14.73 -1.33 3.79
N LYS A 82 14.85 -1.25 2.46
CA LYS A 82 16.04 -1.52 1.67
C LYS A 82 16.02 -0.64 0.41
N ASP A 83 17.01 -0.79 -0.46
CA ASP A 83 17.00 -0.13 -1.76
C ASP A 83 16.15 -0.92 -2.77
N TYR A 84 15.37 -0.19 -3.56
CA TYR A 84 14.51 -0.69 -4.63
C TYR A 84 14.80 0.05 -5.92
N PHE A 85 14.80 -0.68 -7.03
CA PHE A 85 14.74 -0.08 -8.36
C PHE A 85 13.29 0.01 -8.84
N ILE A 86 12.81 1.21 -9.15
CA ILE A 86 11.42 1.44 -9.56
C ILE A 86 11.41 2.17 -10.91
N CYS A 87 10.39 1.90 -11.72
CA CYS A 87 10.10 2.69 -12.91
C CYS A 87 8.72 3.31 -12.80
N SER A 88 8.63 4.64 -12.88
CA SER A 88 7.37 5.37 -12.81
C SER A 88 6.99 6.09 -14.11
N GLY A 89 5.69 6.22 -14.38
CA GLY A 89 5.13 6.94 -15.52
C GLY A 89 5.06 8.46 -15.35
N LEU A 90 5.92 9.06 -14.53
CA LEU A 90 5.77 10.45 -14.08
C LEU A 90 6.48 11.49 -14.95
N ARG A 91 7.21 11.08 -16.00
CA ARG A 91 8.02 11.98 -16.83
C ARG A 91 7.24 13.07 -17.58
N ASN A 92 5.94 12.87 -17.80
CA ASN A 92 5.08 13.88 -18.43
C ASN A 92 4.34 14.75 -17.41
N VAL A 93 4.56 14.51 -16.10
CA VAL A 93 3.82 15.13 -15.00
C VAL A 93 4.76 15.94 -14.10
N TYR A 94 5.96 15.42 -13.86
CA TYR A 94 6.95 16.01 -12.98
C TYR A 94 8.28 16.16 -13.69
N GLU A 95 9.00 17.23 -13.36
CA GLU A 95 10.45 17.30 -13.59
C GLU A 95 11.19 16.46 -12.55
N LYS A 96 12.41 16.02 -12.88
CA LYS A 96 13.22 15.16 -12.01
C LYS A 96 13.50 15.79 -10.66
N GLU A 97 13.80 17.08 -10.67
CA GLU A 97 14.19 17.88 -9.51
C GLU A 97 13.04 18.01 -8.50
N GLU A 98 11.79 17.87 -8.94
CA GLU A 98 10.61 17.88 -8.07
C GLU A 98 10.45 16.58 -7.29
N LEU A 99 10.97 15.47 -7.82
CA LEU A 99 10.88 14.14 -7.23
C LEU A 99 12.14 13.77 -6.43
N LEU A 100 13.31 14.17 -6.91
CA LEU A 100 14.59 13.80 -6.33
C LEU A 100 14.71 14.27 -4.87
N ASN A 101 15.28 13.40 -4.03
CA ASN A 101 15.50 13.63 -2.59
C ASN A 101 14.24 13.83 -1.75
N ASN A 102 13.05 13.61 -2.32
CA ASN A 102 11.78 13.63 -1.58
C ASN A 102 11.32 12.20 -1.27
N THR A 103 10.46 12.09 -0.24
CA THR A 103 9.89 10.83 0.22
C THR A 103 8.43 10.69 -0.24
N TYR A 104 8.10 9.54 -0.81
CA TYR A 104 6.76 9.23 -1.32
C TYR A 104 6.31 7.86 -0.83
N LEU A 105 5.03 7.55 -1.00
CA LEU A 105 4.51 6.22 -0.75
C LEU A 105 4.73 5.30 -1.95
N PHE A 106 5.14 4.06 -1.68
CA PHE A 106 5.36 3.03 -2.68
C PHE A 106 4.74 1.71 -2.25
N VAL A 107 4.18 0.95 -3.20
CA VAL A 107 3.84 -0.46 -3.01
C VAL A 107 5.07 -1.31 -3.31
N LEU A 108 5.57 -2.06 -2.30
CA LEU A 108 6.89 -2.72 -2.37
C LEU A 108 6.83 -4.27 -2.34
N ASN A 109 5.66 -4.85 -2.09
CA ASN A 109 5.45 -6.30 -2.18
C ASN A 109 4.87 -6.76 -3.52
N ILE A 110 4.87 -5.94 -4.57
CA ILE A 110 4.40 -6.39 -5.89
C ILE A 110 5.45 -7.27 -6.59
N LYS A 111 4.98 -8.19 -7.44
CA LYS A 111 5.83 -8.89 -8.40
C LYS A 111 6.48 -7.88 -9.33
N LYS A 112 7.72 -8.17 -9.69
CA LYS A 112 8.50 -7.30 -10.55
C LYS A 112 7.84 -7.14 -11.92
N ALA A 113 7.76 -5.91 -12.41
CA ALA A 113 7.21 -5.57 -13.71
C ALA A 113 8.35 -5.31 -14.70
N LYS A 114 8.32 -5.98 -15.86
CA LYS A 114 9.35 -5.82 -16.89
C LYS A 114 8.95 -4.76 -17.91
N PHE A 115 9.85 -3.82 -18.16
CA PHE A 115 9.74 -2.77 -19.18
C PHE A 115 10.98 -2.84 -20.08
N ARG A 116 10.90 -3.68 -21.13
CA ARG A 116 12.08 -4.08 -21.93
C ARG A 116 13.15 -4.72 -21.04
N ASP A 117 14.32 -4.09 -20.93
CA ASP A 117 15.45 -4.57 -20.12
C ASP A 117 15.41 -4.06 -18.67
N LEU A 118 14.43 -3.24 -18.32
CA LEU A 118 14.23 -2.72 -16.97
C LEU A 118 13.27 -3.61 -16.19
N GLU A 119 13.54 -3.82 -14.91
CA GLU A 119 12.71 -4.64 -14.02
C GLU A 119 12.36 -3.87 -12.75
N SER A 120 11.17 -3.25 -12.74
CA SER A 120 10.67 -2.44 -11.62
C SER A 120 10.24 -3.34 -10.46
N GLU A 121 10.73 -3.05 -9.26
CA GLU A 121 10.50 -3.82 -8.04
C GLU A 121 9.33 -3.32 -7.19
N GLY A 122 8.71 -2.21 -7.62
CA GLY A 122 7.65 -1.53 -6.90
C GLY A 122 6.86 -0.58 -7.80
N MET A 123 5.99 0.19 -7.16
CA MET A 123 5.13 1.17 -7.80
C MET A 123 4.98 2.38 -6.87
N ILE A 124 5.22 3.59 -7.38
CA ILE A 124 4.94 4.83 -6.65
C ILE A 124 3.43 5.06 -6.60
N CYS A 125 2.89 5.42 -5.44
CA CYS A 125 1.48 5.72 -5.27
C CYS A 125 1.21 7.18 -5.69
N CYS A 126 0.26 7.37 -6.60
CA CYS A 126 -0.20 8.67 -7.03
C CYS A 126 -1.71 8.80 -6.83
N ALA A 127 -2.17 9.98 -6.38
CA ALA A 127 -3.55 10.39 -6.53
C ALA A 127 -3.80 10.76 -8.00
N GLU A 128 -4.91 10.26 -8.55
CA GLU A 128 -5.43 10.63 -9.87
C GLU A 128 -6.84 11.18 -9.71
N GLY A 129 -6.98 12.50 -9.85
CA GLY A 129 -8.23 13.24 -9.73
C GLY A 129 -8.28 14.39 -10.75
N ASP A 130 -8.34 15.63 -10.27
CA ASP A 130 -8.19 16.83 -11.12
C ASP A 130 -6.78 16.95 -11.73
N ARG A 131 -5.80 16.29 -11.10
CA ARG A 131 -4.41 16.18 -11.52
C ARG A 131 -3.85 14.80 -11.13
N ILE A 132 -2.66 14.51 -11.63
CA ILE A 132 -1.83 13.41 -11.11
C ILE A 132 -0.92 14.00 -10.04
N GLU A 133 -0.94 13.44 -8.84
CA GLU A 133 -0.13 13.89 -7.71
C GLU A 133 0.54 12.70 -7.01
N ALA A 134 1.87 12.64 -7.01
CA ALA A 134 2.61 11.65 -6.24
C ALA A 134 2.40 11.88 -4.73
N LEU A 135 2.07 10.81 -3.98
CA LEU A 135 1.74 10.89 -2.56
C LEU A 135 3.00 11.14 -1.71
N ARG A 136 3.35 12.41 -1.56
CA ARG A 136 4.52 12.86 -0.79
C ARG A 136 4.24 12.81 0.71
N VAL A 137 5.24 12.36 1.47
CA VAL A 137 5.18 12.27 2.93
C VAL A 137 6.48 12.79 3.55
N ASP A 138 6.42 13.25 4.80
CA ASP A 138 7.57 13.75 5.56
C ASP A 138 7.71 12.97 6.88
N VAL A 139 8.23 11.75 6.73
CA VAL A 139 8.38 10.71 7.75
C VAL A 139 9.64 9.89 7.44
N GLU A 140 10.04 9.03 8.38
CA GLU A 140 11.21 8.17 8.23
C GLU A 140 11.06 7.19 7.04
N GLU A 141 12.16 6.98 6.32
CA GLU A 141 12.27 5.99 5.24
C GLU A 141 11.91 4.59 5.77
N GLY A 142 11.10 3.84 5.03
CA GLY A 142 10.63 2.52 5.42
C GLY A 142 9.38 2.50 6.32
N SER A 143 8.90 3.65 6.80
CA SER A 143 7.66 3.77 7.59
C SER A 143 6.47 3.16 6.86
N LYS A 144 5.70 2.32 7.54
CA LYS A 144 4.48 1.70 7.01
C LYS A 144 3.27 2.61 7.20
N ILE A 145 2.30 2.49 6.29
CA ILE A 145 1.01 3.14 6.49
C ILE A 145 0.16 2.39 7.53
N GLU A 146 -0.72 3.12 8.19
CA GLU A 146 -1.59 2.66 9.26
C GLU A 146 -3.02 3.13 9.01
N LEU A 147 -4.02 2.37 9.47
CA LEU A 147 -5.41 2.81 9.48
C LEU A 147 -5.69 3.56 10.78
N GLU A 148 -6.33 4.74 10.68
CA GLU A 148 -6.80 5.47 11.85
C GLU A 148 -7.75 4.62 12.70
N ASP A 149 -7.54 4.64 14.01
CA ASP A 149 -8.33 3.91 15.03
C ASP A 149 -8.35 2.37 14.88
N HIS A 150 -7.46 1.80 14.04
CA HIS A 150 -7.29 0.35 13.91
C HIS A 150 -6.04 -0.13 14.63
N LEU A 151 -6.05 -1.39 15.07
CA LEU A 151 -4.88 -2.05 15.65
C LEU A 151 -3.88 -2.43 14.56
N THR A 152 -2.61 -2.09 14.78
CA THR A 152 -1.53 -2.52 13.89
C THR A 152 -0.98 -3.88 14.30
N ILE A 153 -1.40 -4.95 13.60
CA ILE A 153 -1.14 -6.35 14.00
C ILE A 153 -0.04 -7.01 13.15
N PHE A 154 0.17 -6.53 11.92
CA PHE A 154 0.95 -7.24 10.90
C PHE A 154 2.22 -6.49 10.47
N ASP A 155 2.81 -5.67 11.33
CA ASP A 155 4.03 -4.92 10.97
C ASP A 155 5.26 -5.80 10.84
N ASN A 156 5.36 -6.84 11.66
CA ASN A 156 6.53 -7.71 11.76
C ASN A 156 6.30 -9.04 11.03
N ILE A 157 5.86 -8.98 9.78
CA ILE A 157 5.76 -10.15 8.91
C ILE A 157 6.51 -9.90 7.61
N GLU A 158 7.02 -10.99 7.03
CA GLU A 158 7.53 -10.99 5.66
C GLU A 158 6.35 -11.14 4.69
N TYR A 159 6.10 -10.12 3.88
CA TYR A 159 4.98 -10.10 2.95
C TYR A 159 5.31 -10.91 1.69
N GLY A 160 4.34 -11.72 1.26
CA GLY A 160 4.42 -12.42 -0.01
C GLY A 160 4.29 -11.46 -1.20
N LYS A 161 4.82 -11.88 -2.35
CA LYS A 161 4.70 -11.08 -3.57
C LYS A 161 3.30 -11.14 -4.18
N VAL A 162 2.67 -9.98 -4.39
CA VAL A 162 1.33 -9.84 -4.98
C VAL A 162 1.39 -9.45 -6.46
N ASP A 163 0.32 -9.74 -7.19
CA ASP A 163 0.27 -9.57 -8.64
C ASP A 163 -0.81 -8.57 -9.04
N LEU A 164 -0.45 -7.30 -9.22
CA LEU A 164 -1.38 -6.25 -9.62
C LEU A 164 -2.00 -6.47 -11.01
N SER A 165 -1.49 -7.42 -11.83
CA SER A 165 -2.19 -7.84 -13.04
C SER A 165 -3.47 -8.62 -12.74
N LYS A 166 -3.65 -9.13 -11.51
CA LYS A 166 -4.86 -9.85 -11.11
C LYS A 166 -5.90 -8.90 -10.52
N ASN A 167 -7.15 -9.07 -10.92
CA ASN A 167 -8.27 -8.23 -10.47
C ASN A 167 -8.38 -8.17 -8.94
N ALA A 168 -8.09 -9.26 -8.23
CA ALA A 168 -8.16 -9.30 -6.77
C ALA A 168 -7.30 -8.22 -6.09
N PHE A 169 -6.05 -8.03 -6.52
CA PHE A 169 -5.16 -7.02 -5.94
C PHE A 169 -5.41 -5.62 -6.49
N ARG A 170 -5.86 -5.49 -7.75
CA ARG A 170 -6.34 -4.20 -8.27
C ARG A 170 -7.55 -3.69 -7.48
N ASN A 171 -8.45 -4.59 -7.10
CA ASN A 171 -9.61 -4.27 -6.27
C ASN A 171 -9.23 -3.87 -4.84
N VAL A 172 -8.07 -4.31 -4.34
CA VAL A 172 -7.53 -3.81 -3.07
C VAL A 172 -6.95 -2.42 -3.25
N LEU A 173 -6.12 -2.21 -4.30
CA LEU A 173 -5.56 -0.90 -4.61
C LEU A 173 -6.64 0.15 -4.82
N SER A 174 -7.72 -0.19 -5.53
CA SER A 174 -8.84 0.73 -5.81
C SER A 174 -9.64 1.15 -4.57
N LYS A 175 -9.37 0.56 -3.40
CA LYS A 175 -9.97 0.98 -2.13
C LYS A 175 -9.17 2.09 -1.47
N PHE A 176 -7.94 2.33 -1.91
CA PHE A 176 -7.20 3.54 -1.58
C PHE A 176 -7.72 4.67 -2.47
N MET A 177 -8.25 5.71 -1.84
CA MET A 177 -8.88 6.85 -2.49
C MET A 177 -8.42 8.13 -1.84
N ILE A 178 -8.57 9.24 -2.55
CA ILE A 178 -8.46 10.57 -1.98
C ILE A 178 -9.88 11.09 -1.77
N VAL A 179 -10.18 11.50 -0.54
CA VAL A 179 -11.46 12.09 -0.13
C VAL A 179 -11.17 13.27 0.76
N ASP A 180 -11.74 14.43 0.47
CA ASP A 180 -11.49 15.70 1.17
C ASP A 180 -10.00 15.93 1.45
N HIS A 181 -9.18 15.86 0.39
CA HIS A 181 -7.72 16.08 0.45
C HIS A 181 -6.94 15.08 1.32
N CYS A 182 -7.53 13.94 1.68
CA CYS A 182 -6.91 12.94 2.53
C CYS A 182 -6.89 11.57 1.88
N LEU A 183 -5.78 10.84 2.04
CA LEU A 183 -5.76 9.41 1.70
C LEU A 183 -6.66 8.63 2.66
N VAL A 184 -7.57 7.86 2.10
CA VAL A 184 -8.45 6.95 2.81
C VAL A 184 -8.34 5.55 2.23
N PHE A 185 -8.53 4.54 3.07
CA PHE A 185 -8.78 3.17 2.62
C PHE A 185 -10.21 2.80 3.01
N LYS A 186 -11.04 2.46 2.02
CA LYS A 186 -12.49 2.33 2.18
C LYS A 186 -13.09 3.64 2.73
N ASN A 187 -13.36 3.71 4.03
CA ASN A 187 -13.94 4.85 4.74
C ASN A 187 -13.08 5.35 5.90
N THR A 188 -11.87 4.81 6.06
CA THR A 188 -10.97 5.12 7.17
C THR A 188 -9.77 5.90 6.68
N LYS A 189 -9.38 6.96 7.41
CA LYS A 189 -8.19 7.76 7.08
C LYS A 189 -6.93 6.94 7.26
N VAL A 190 -5.98 7.13 6.34
CA VAL A 190 -4.68 6.49 6.39
C VAL A 190 -3.66 7.45 7.02
N LYS A 191 -2.83 6.90 7.90
CA LYS A 191 -1.71 7.59 8.55
C LYS A 191 -0.38 6.98 8.12
N VAL A 192 0.69 7.74 8.29
CA VAL A 192 2.07 7.25 8.27
C VAL A 192 2.87 8.07 9.27
N GLY A 193 3.67 7.41 10.12
CA GLY A 193 4.40 8.09 11.19
C GLY A 193 3.50 8.95 12.09
N GLY A 194 2.28 8.48 12.37
CA GLY A 194 1.27 9.18 13.18
C GLY A 194 0.58 10.38 12.53
N LYS A 195 0.89 10.73 11.26
CA LYS A 195 0.29 11.86 10.55
C LYS A 195 -0.65 11.39 9.44
N HIS A 196 -1.74 12.11 9.19
CA HIS A 196 -2.56 11.89 8.00
C HIS A 196 -1.81 12.25 6.72
N ILE A 197 -2.09 11.53 5.64
CA ILE A 197 -1.48 11.77 4.33
C ILE A 197 -2.39 12.73 3.55
N LEU A 198 -1.93 13.97 3.41
CA LEU A 198 -2.68 15.05 2.78
C LEU A 198 -2.25 15.26 1.33
N THR A 199 -3.20 15.65 0.47
CA THR A 199 -3.00 15.85 -0.97
C THR A 199 -3.56 17.19 -1.43
N LYS A 200 -3.00 17.76 -2.50
CA LYS A 200 -3.61 18.91 -3.19
C LYS A 200 -4.86 18.51 -3.98
N THR A 201 -4.88 17.28 -4.47
CA THR A 201 -6.05 16.63 -5.09
C THR A 201 -7.15 16.49 -4.04
N ALA A 202 -8.37 16.96 -4.31
CA ALA A 202 -9.48 16.92 -3.35
C ALA A 202 -10.17 15.55 -3.31
N GLU A 203 -10.44 15.01 -4.49
CA GLU A 203 -11.13 13.72 -4.70
C GLU A 203 -10.40 12.97 -5.81
N GLY A 204 -10.21 11.66 -5.66
CA GLY A 204 -9.50 10.86 -6.65
C GLY A 204 -9.29 9.41 -6.25
N ILE A 205 -8.67 8.65 -7.14
CA ILE A 205 -8.27 7.26 -6.89
C ILE A 205 -6.76 7.17 -6.74
N VAL A 206 -6.27 6.14 -6.05
CA VAL A 206 -4.83 5.86 -6.00
C VAL A 206 -4.44 4.89 -7.11
N ARG A 207 -3.38 5.23 -7.84
CA ARG A 207 -2.78 4.40 -8.88
C ARG A 207 -1.26 4.33 -8.78
#